data_AF-A0A317HVD3-F1
#
_entry.id   AF-A0A317HVD3-F1
#
_cell.length_a   1.000
_cell.length_b   1.000
_cell.length_c   1.000
_cell.angle_alpha   90.00
_cell.angle_beta   90.00
_cell.angle_gamma   90.00
#
_symmetry.space_group_name_H-M   'P 1'
#
loop_
_entity.id
_entity.type
_entity.pdbx_description
1 polymer ?
#
loop_
_entity_poly.entity_id
_entity_poly.type
_entity_poly.pdbx_seq_one_letter_code
_entity_poly.pdbx_strand_id
1 'polypeptide(L)'
;MPNREFRGQLELGLGHAAFMNKRWDEAEKRFSEVIEGYSDTKSAPEALYWKGVSHYKKTNDHTVLGETAEQFKQRYSDSIWALKTIPWAH
;
A
#
# COMPACT_ATOMS: atom_id res chain seq x y z
N MET A 1 -20.44 12.75 -1.13
CA MET A 1 -20.07 12.90 0.30
C MET A 1 -18.72 12.25 0.52
N PRO A 2 -17.71 12.96 1.06
CA PRO A 2 -16.32 12.49 1.21
C PRO A 2 -16.11 11.44 2.30
N ASN A 3 -17.16 10.69 2.69
CA ASN A 3 -17.10 9.73 3.78
C ASN A 3 -16.19 8.54 3.47
N ARG A 4 -16.14 8.07 2.21
CA ARG A 4 -15.27 6.95 1.82
C ARG A 4 -13.81 7.35 1.69
N GLU A 5 -13.51 8.51 1.11
CA GLU A 5 -12.13 9.02 1.06
C GLU A 5 -11.59 9.28 2.47
N PHE A 6 -12.37 9.95 3.32
CA PHE A 6 -11.95 10.21 4.71
C PHE A 6 -11.74 8.91 5.50
N ARG A 7 -12.64 7.92 5.34
CA ARG A 7 -12.47 6.59 5.96
C ARG A 7 -11.25 5.85 5.41
N GLY A 8 -11.03 5.86 4.10
CA GLY A 8 -9.85 5.28 3.48
C GLY A 8 -8.55 5.88 4.05
N GLN A 9 -8.53 7.20 4.25
CA GLN A 9 -7.40 7.91 4.85
C GLN A 9 -7.20 7.56 6.32
N LEU A 10 -8.28 7.39 7.09
CA LEU A 10 -8.21 6.95 8.49
C LEU A 10 -7.64 5.54 8.61
N GLU A 11 -8.16 4.59 7.83
CA GLU A 11 -7.68 3.20 7.82
C GLU A 11 -6.22 3.11 7.37
N LEU A 12 -5.84 3.93 6.38
CA LEU A 12 -4.46 4.07 5.93
C LEU A 12 -3.55 4.58 7.07
N GLY A 13 -4.02 5.56 7.84
CA GLY A 13 -3.33 6.08 9.03
C GLY A 13 -3.14 5.01 10.11
N LEU A 14 -4.11 4.11 10.31
CA LEU A 14 -3.97 2.97 11.22
C LEU A 14 -2.91 1.98 10.73
N GLY A 15 -2.85 1.72 9.42
CA GLY A 15 -1.77 0.93 8.81
C GLY A 15 -0.39 1.56 9.03
N HIS A 16 -0.27 2.87 8.84
CA HIS A 16 0.96 3.63 9.12
C HIS A 16 1.35 3.54 10.60
N ALA A 17 0.39 3.65 11.52
CA ALA A 17 0.67 3.50 12.95
C ALA A 17 1.22 2.11 13.27
N ALA A 18 0.67 1.04 12.69
CA ALA A 18 1.20 -0.31 12.84
C ALA A 18 2.62 -0.44 12.25
N PHE A 19 2.86 0.15 11.08
CA PHE A 19 4.17 0.20 10.44
C PHE A 19 5.22 0.91 11.30
N MET A 20 4.90 2.08 11.85
CA MET A 20 5.78 2.83 12.76
C MET A 20 6.11 2.03 14.03
N ASN A 21 5.17 1.22 14.51
CA ASN A 21 5.38 0.29 15.63
C ASN A 21 6.14 -0.99 15.25
N LYS A 22 6.69 -1.08 14.02
CA LYS A 22 7.38 -2.27 13.48
C LYS A 22 6.50 -3.53 13.43
N ARG A 23 5.17 -3.37 13.48
CA ARG A 23 4.20 -4.46 13.38
C ARG A 23 3.87 -4.69 11.91
N TRP A 24 4.83 -5.24 11.18
CA TRP A 24 4.75 -5.38 9.72
C TRP A 24 3.57 -6.23 9.26
N ASP A 25 3.26 -7.30 9.98
CA ASP A 25 2.14 -8.21 9.69
C ASP A 25 0.78 -7.50 9.80
N GLU A 26 0.57 -6.81 10.92
CA GLU A 26 -0.63 -5.99 11.15
C GLU A 26 -0.73 -4.84 10.13
N ALA A 27 0.39 -4.18 9.82
CA ALA A 27 0.41 -3.12 8.83
C ALA A 27 -0.02 -3.63 7.45
N GLU A 28 0.54 -4.75 7.00
CA GLU A 28 0.20 -5.40 5.74
C GLU A 28 -1.30 -5.78 5.65
N LYS A 29 -1.85 -6.31 6.75
CA LYS A 29 -3.26 -6.63 6.86
C LYS A 29 -4.13 -5.38 6.73
N ARG A 30 -3.82 -4.33 7.50
CA ARG A 30 -4.54 -3.04 7.47
C ARG A 30 -4.51 -2.42 6.08
N PHE A 31 -3.35 -2.41 5.43
CA PHE A 31 -3.24 -1.92 4.06
C PHE A 31 -4.05 -2.76 3.07
N SER A 32 -4.11 -4.08 3.24
CA SER A 32 -4.96 -4.94 2.42
C SER A 32 -6.44 -4.59 2.58
N GLU A 33 -6.91 -4.36 3.82
CA GLU A 33 -8.28 -3.92 4.08
C GLU A 33 -8.59 -2.57 3.42
N VAL A 34 -7.63 -1.64 3.36
CA VAL A 34 -7.78 -0.37 2.64
C VAL A 34 -7.97 -0.59 1.14
N ILE A 35 -7.15 -1.46 0.55
CA ILE A 35 -7.21 -1.77 -0.89
C ILE A 35 -8.54 -2.46 -1.24
N GLU A 36 -9.01 -3.39 -0.40
CA GLU A 36 -10.26 -4.12 -0.64
C GLU A 36 -11.50 -3.27 -0.39
N GLY A 37 -11.52 -2.47 0.67
CA GLY A 37 -12.68 -1.67 1.07
C GLY A 37 -12.79 -0.31 0.36
N TYR A 38 -11.64 0.25 -0.06
CA TYR A 38 -11.53 1.64 -0.54
C TYR A 38 -10.74 1.75 -1.85
N SER A 39 -10.77 0.71 -2.69
CA SER A 39 -10.07 0.60 -3.99
C SER A 39 -10.23 1.81 -4.93
N ASP A 40 -11.37 2.51 -4.86
CA ASP A 40 -11.74 3.68 -5.68
C ASP A 40 -11.15 5.01 -5.14
N THR A 41 -10.60 5.00 -3.92
CA THR A 41 -10.07 6.21 -3.26
C THR A 41 -8.57 6.40 -3.50
N LYS A 42 -8.06 7.61 -3.31
CA LYS A 42 -6.63 7.90 -3.39
C LYS A 42 -5.79 7.16 -2.33
N SER A 43 -6.42 6.64 -1.28
CA SER A 43 -5.75 5.85 -0.23
C SER A 43 -5.42 4.43 -0.67
N ALA A 44 -6.13 3.84 -1.63
CA ALA A 44 -5.86 2.49 -2.10
C ALA A 44 -4.49 2.30 -2.77
N PRO A 45 -4.07 3.14 -3.74
CA PRO A 45 -2.72 3.06 -4.28
C PRO A 45 -1.67 3.32 -3.19
N GLU A 46 -1.90 4.26 -2.27
CA GLU A 46 -0.95 4.47 -1.17
C GLU A 46 -0.81 3.22 -0.27
N ALA A 47 -1.93 2.57 0.08
CA ALA A 47 -1.95 1.35 0.86
C ALA A 47 -1.20 0.21 0.17
N LEU A 48 -1.36 0.04 -1.15
CA LEU A 48 -0.64 -0.99 -1.91
C LEU A 48 0.89 -0.80 -1.84
N TYR A 49 1.35 0.45 -1.88
CA TYR A 49 2.78 0.78 -1.72
C TYR A 49 3.27 0.34 -0.35
N TRP A 50 2.59 0.81 0.71
CA TRP A 50 3.00 0.51 2.08
C TRP A 50 2.82 -0.95 2.45
N LYS A 51 1.89 -1.68 1.83
CA LYS A 51 1.78 -3.14 1.94
C LYS A 51 3.06 -3.82 1.45
N GLY A 52 3.52 -3.49 0.24
CA GLY A 52 4.77 -4.02 -0.32
C GLY A 52 5.99 -3.67 0.54
N VAL A 53 6.07 -2.43 1.03
CA VAL A 53 7.14 -1.99 1.93
C VAL A 53 7.09 -2.72 3.28
N SER A 54 5.90 -2.96 3.82
CA SER A 54 5.71 -3.72 5.07
C SER A 54 6.19 -5.16 4.91
N HIS A 55 5.78 -5.81 3.82
CA HIS A 55 6.20 -7.18 3.52
C HIS A 55 7.71 -7.24 3.28
N TYR A 56 8.30 -6.29 2.53
CA TYR A 56 9.75 -6.14 2.40
C TYR A 56 10.46 -5.99 3.76
N LYS A 57 9.94 -5.14 4.65
CA LYS A 57 10.53 -4.96 6.00
C LYS A 57 10.40 -6.22 6.86
N LYS A 58 9.37 -7.03 6.64
CA LYS A 58 9.12 -8.30 7.33
C LYS A 58 10.07 -9.41 6.85
N THR A 59 10.20 -9.60 5.54
CA THR A 59 10.95 -10.72 4.94
C THR A 59 12.38 -10.36 4.56
N ASN A 60 12.70 -9.05 4.48
CA ASN A 60 13.91 -8.52 3.85
C ASN A 60 14.08 -8.94 2.38
N ASP A 61 12.97 -9.34 1.74
CA ASP A 61 13.00 -9.91 0.40
C ASP A 61 12.72 -8.83 -0.65
N HIS A 62 13.71 -8.61 -1.52
CA HIS A 62 13.67 -7.58 -2.56
C HIS A 62 12.70 -7.92 -3.71
N THR A 63 12.35 -9.19 -3.91
CA THR A 63 11.48 -9.63 -5.02
C THR A 63 10.05 -9.11 -4.85
N VAL A 64 9.63 -8.94 -3.61
CA VAL A 64 8.31 -8.40 -3.21
C VAL A 64 8.09 -6.98 -3.77
N LEU A 65 9.14 -6.17 -3.84
CA LEU A 65 9.04 -4.81 -4.37
C LEU A 65 8.79 -4.82 -5.89
N GLY A 66 9.39 -5.78 -6.60
CA GLY A 66 9.15 -6.01 -8.04
C GLY A 66 7.70 -6.43 -8.30
N GLU A 67 7.19 -7.41 -7.56
CA GLU A 67 5.78 -7.83 -7.66
C GLU A 67 4.82 -6.68 -7.33
N THR A 68 5.15 -5.88 -6.32
CA THR A 68 4.36 -4.70 -5.94
C THR A 68 4.32 -3.70 -7.10
N ALA A 69 5.46 -3.43 -7.76
CA ALA A 69 5.52 -2.54 -8.91
C ALA A 69 4.68 -3.03 -10.10
N GLU A 70 4.66 -4.34 -10.37
CA GLU A 70 3.79 -4.93 -11.39
C GLU A 70 2.31 -4.76 -11.04
N GLN A 71 1.92 -4.99 -9.77
CA GLN A 71 0.54 -4.78 -9.31
C GLN A 71 0.11 -3.32 -9.49
N PHE A 72 0.99 -2.34 -9.22
CA PHE A 72 0.71 -0.93 -9.50
C PHE A 72 0.47 -0.67 -10.98
N LYS A 73 1.31 -1.25 -11.85
CA LYS A 73 1.19 -1.05 -13.30
C LYS A 73 -0.11 -1.62 -13.86
N GLN A 74 -0.63 -2.71 -13.28
CA GLN A 74 -1.90 -3.32 -13.70
C GLN A 74 -3.13 -2.61 -13.13
N ARG A 75 -3.06 -2.16 -11.87
CA ARG A 75 -4.25 -1.75 -11.10
C ARG A 75 -4.35 -0.24 -10.87
N TYR A 76 -3.23 0.46 -10.87
CA TYR A 76 -3.11 1.88 -10.51
C TYR A 76 -2.08 2.62 -11.38
N SER A 77 -2.05 2.34 -12.69
CA SER A 77 -1.06 2.88 -13.65
C SER A 77 -1.00 4.41 -13.71
N ASP A 78 -2.12 5.08 -13.42
CA ASP A 78 -2.22 6.55 -13.43
C ASP A 78 -1.85 7.20 -12.07
N SER A 79 -1.58 6.42 -11.03
CA SER A 79 -1.30 6.95 -9.69
C SER A 79 0.14 7.42 -9.54
N ILE A 80 0.34 8.52 -8.81
CA ILE A 80 1.68 9.01 -8.41
C ILE A 80 2.48 7.94 -7.66
N TRP A 81 1.80 7.01 -6.99
CA TRP A 81 2.42 5.87 -6.31
C TRP A 81 3.05 4.85 -7.28
N ALA A 82 2.48 4.66 -8.48
CA ALA A 82 3.08 3.81 -9.51
C ALA A 82 4.41 4.40 -10.02
N LEU A 83 4.56 5.73 -10.04
CA LEU A 83 5.83 6.37 -10.38
C LEU A 83 6.91 6.07 -9.32
N LYS A 84 6.52 5.94 -8.05
CA LYS A 84 7.44 5.60 -6.94
C LYS A 84 7.90 4.16 -6.98
N THR A 85 7.17 3.26 -7.65
CA THR A 85 7.54 1.85 -7.79
C THR A 85 8.41 1.56 -9.01
N ILE A 86 8.58 2.53 -9.93
CA ILE A 86 9.49 2.41 -11.09
C ILE A 86 10.90 1.92 -10.71
N PRO A 87 11.59 2.47 -9.68
CA PRO A 87 12.91 1.98 -9.30
C PRO A 87 12.92 0.54 -8.77
N TRP A 88 11.77 -0.06 -8.48
CA TRP A 88 11.65 -1.45 -8.04
C TRP A 88 11.42 -2.43 -9.20
N ALA A 89 11.10 -1.93 -10.39
CA ALA A 89 10.74 -2.74 -11.56
C ALA A 89 11.97 -3.20 -12.37
N HIS A 90 13.09 -3.52 -11.72
CA HIS A 90 14.36 -3.90 -12.37
C HIS A 90 14.64 -5.39 -12.31
#